data_AF-A0A1B9IRU6-F1
#
_entry.id   AF-A0A1B9IRU6-F1
#
_cell.length_a   1.000
_cell.length_b   1.000
_cell.length_c   1.000
_cell.angle_alpha   90.00
_cell.angle_beta   90.00
_cell.angle_gamma   90.00
#
_symmetry.space_group_name_H-M   'P 1'
#
loop_
_entity.id
_entity.type
_entity.pdbx_description
1 polymer ?
#
loop_
_entity_poly.entity_id
_entity_poly.type
_entity_poly.pdbx_seq_one_letter_code
_entity_poly.pdbx_strand_id
1 'polypeptide(L)'
;MSNLYHNTSLLLQTTYNSIHRHYSTGIEIIRRNVRPFLILQAGYWSLALMGVAITYRYPEIQQKVLDSTNKDLDRYQVGRWVKAAYDDGHVLKAAGWTFLINLTIGSFGCITLPSMIVPTSGILMAGVRAMTWGLIFSPIAGKKDALTLPHFITMLIEAQPYILAALGDWFLTRRFISQFGWTRVEGEGQIRSIDNEENKDKKGKRTIWSWIPISWSGYGQGLKDVLSLYGPITGILAIAAIWEGYEVIHFKKGFW
;
A
#
# COMPACT_ATOMS: atom_id res chain seq x y z
N MET A 1 -10.22 -42.00 14.67
CA MET A 1 -9.86 -40.69 15.25
C MET A 1 -8.42 -40.27 14.91
N SER A 2 -7.41 -41.16 14.94
CA SER A 2 -6.00 -40.83 14.61
C SER A 2 -5.77 -40.17 13.23
N ASN A 3 -6.45 -40.64 12.18
CA ASN A 3 -6.34 -40.04 10.83
C ASN A 3 -6.87 -38.60 10.76
N LEU A 4 -7.89 -38.24 11.56
CA LEU A 4 -8.44 -36.89 11.57
C LEU A 4 -7.43 -35.91 12.19
N TYR A 5 -6.85 -36.26 13.34
CA TYR A 5 -5.81 -35.46 14.00
C TYR A 5 -4.58 -35.26 13.11
N HIS A 6 -4.11 -36.34 12.47
CA HIS A 6 -2.97 -36.25 11.55
C HIS A 6 -3.26 -35.32 10.37
N ASN A 7 -4.41 -35.47 9.71
CA ASN A 7 -4.80 -34.60 8.60
C ASN A 7 -4.98 -33.13 9.02
N THR A 8 -5.59 -32.89 10.19
CA THR A 8 -5.70 -31.51 10.71
C THR A 8 -4.35 -30.89 11.05
N SER A 9 -3.41 -31.66 11.61
CA SER A 9 -2.06 -31.17 11.93
C SER A 9 -1.26 -30.82 10.67
N LEU A 10 -1.35 -31.65 9.62
CA LEU A 10 -0.70 -31.39 8.33
C LEU A 10 -1.28 -30.15 7.65
N LEU A 11 -2.61 -29.98 7.69
CA LEU A 11 -3.26 -28.80 7.12
C LEU A 11 -2.86 -27.53 7.87
N LEU A 12 -2.85 -27.57 9.21
CA LEU A 12 -2.39 -26.44 10.03
C LEU A 12 -0.93 -26.10 9.77
N GLN A 13 -0.05 -27.10 9.70
CA GLN A 13 1.37 -26.89 9.46
C GLN A 13 1.64 -26.33 8.04
N THR A 14 0.94 -26.86 7.03
CA THR A 14 1.05 -26.37 5.65
C THR A 14 0.55 -24.93 5.52
N THR A 15 -0.58 -24.63 6.17
CA THR A 15 -1.15 -23.29 6.22
C THR A 15 -0.21 -22.31 6.93
N TYR A 16 0.30 -22.68 8.10
CA TYR A 16 1.28 -21.89 8.84
C TYR A 16 2.53 -21.61 8.02
N ASN A 17 3.12 -22.64 7.40
CA ASN A 17 4.32 -22.49 6.58
C ASN A 17 4.09 -21.57 5.39
N SER A 18 2.91 -21.66 4.75
CA SER A 18 2.54 -20.77 3.66
C SER A 18 2.41 -19.32 4.13
N ILE A 19 1.64 -19.06 5.19
CA ILE A 19 1.44 -17.71 5.74
C ILE A 19 2.77 -17.11 6.18
N HIS A 20 3.56 -17.87 6.95
CA HIS A 20 4.85 -17.44 7.45
C HIS A 20 5.80 -17.07 6.29
N ARG A 21 5.84 -17.90 5.23
CA ARG A 21 6.65 -17.62 4.04
C ARG A 21 6.23 -16.34 3.34
N HIS A 22 4.94 -16.12 3.11
CA HIS A 22 4.46 -14.91 2.44
C HIS A 22 4.78 -13.66 3.27
N TYR A 23 4.56 -13.73 4.60
CA TYR A 23 4.85 -12.62 5.50
C TYR A 23 6.35 -12.30 5.55
N SER A 24 7.19 -13.31 5.78
CA SER A 24 8.65 -13.15 5.84
C SER A 24 9.25 -12.64 4.53
N THR A 25 8.76 -13.14 3.39
CA THR A 25 9.16 -12.66 2.06
C THR A 25 8.83 -11.17 1.91
N GLY A 26 7.62 -10.75 2.30
CA GLY A 26 7.22 -9.35 2.26
C GLY A 26 8.10 -8.46 3.14
N ILE A 27 8.40 -8.88 4.37
CA ILE A 27 9.32 -8.16 5.27
C ILE A 27 10.73 -8.06 4.68
N GLU A 28 11.23 -9.12 4.07
CA GLU A 28 12.54 -9.12 3.42
C GLU A 28 12.58 -8.14 2.24
N ILE A 29 11.52 -8.11 1.41
CA ILE A 29 11.39 -7.17 0.31
C ILE A 29 11.43 -5.72 0.82
N ILE A 30 10.72 -5.41 1.91
CA ILE A 30 10.73 -4.07 2.53
C ILE A 30 12.14 -3.73 3.02
N ARG A 31 12.81 -4.63 3.74
CA ARG A 31 14.16 -4.42 4.27
C ARG A 31 15.19 -4.15 3.17
N ARG A 32 15.12 -4.91 2.08
CA ARG A 32 16.00 -4.74 0.90
C ARG A 32 15.74 -3.42 0.16
N ASN A 33 14.56 -2.82 0.34
CA ASN A 33 14.12 -1.61 -0.33
C ASN A 33 13.77 -0.50 0.67
N VAL A 34 14.57 -0.36 1.74
CA VAL A 34 14.32 0.63 2.80
C VAL A 34 14.32 2.08 2.28
N ARG A 35 15.16 2.41 1.29
CA ARG A 35 15.23 3.77 0.72
C ARG A 35 13.91 4.21 0.06
N PRO A 36 13.37 3.51 -0.96
CA PRO A 36 12.09 3.88 -1.55
C PRO A 36 10.94 3.80 -0.52
N PHE A 37 10.99 2.84 0.41
CA PHE A 37 10.01 2.78 1.50
C PHE A 37 10.02 4.05 2.36
N LEU A 38 11.20 4.53 2.81
CA LEU A 38 11.32 5.76 3.60
C LEU A 38 10.91 7.01 2.83
N ILE A 39 11.20 7.08 1.53
CA ILE A 39 10.75 8.19 0.67
C ILE A 39 9.21 8.22 0.59
N LEU A 40 8.58 7.06 0.41
CA LEU A 40 7.12 6.95 0.39
C LEU A 40 6.50 7.29 1.74
N GLN A 41 7.10 6.85 2.85
CA GLN A 41 6.67 7.24 4.20
C GLN A 41 6.72 8.77 4.36
N ALA A 42 7.86 9.39 4.04
CA ALA A 42 8.03 10.83 4.15
C ALA A 42 7.01 11.58 3.27
N GLY A 43 6.88 11.18 2.00
CA GLY A 43 5.93 11.79 1.07
C GLY A 43 4.47 11.67 1.52
N TYR A 44 4.07 10.49 1.99
CA TYR A 44 2.70 10.24 2.49
C TYR A 44 2.40 11.15 3.68
N TRP A 45 3.26 11.16 4.69
CA TRP A 45 3.04 11.98 5.89
C TRP A 45 3.14 13.48 5.60
N SER A 46 4.02 13.91 4.70
CA SER A 46 4.05 15.31 4.25
C SER A 46 2.73 15.73 3.60
N LEU A 47 2.15 14.90 2.72
CA LEU A 47 0.85 15.20 2.10
C LEU A 47 -0.29 15.22 3.13
N ALA A 48 -0.30 14.29 4.10
CA ALA A 48 -1.26 14.33 5.19
C ALA A 48 -1.14 15.61 6.01
N LEU A 49 0.08 16.04 6.36
CA LEU A 49 0.31 17.30 7.07
C LEU A 49 -0.09 18.53 6.23
N MET A 50 0.09 18.49 4.90
CA MET A 50 -0.42 19.52 4.01
C MET A 50 -1.96 19.60 4.07
N GLY A 51 -2.66 18.47 4.09
CA GLY A 51 -4.11 18.42 4.30
C GLY A 51 -4.53 19.09 5.62
N VAL A 52 -3.82 18.78 6.71
CA VAL A 52 -4.05 19.43 8.01
C VAL A 52 -3.78 20.95 7.94
N ALA A 53 -2.71 21.38 7.28
CA ALA A 53 -2.38 22.78 7.13
C ALA A 53 -3.43 23.55 6.29
N ILE A 54 -4.00 22.91 5.26
CA ILE A 54 -5.08 23.49 4.46
C ILE A 54 -6.33 23.71 5.31
N THR A 55 -6.74 22.73 6.11
CA THR A 55 -7.93 22.85 6.97
C THR A 55 -7.72 23.80 8.15
N TYR A 56 -6.48 23.94 8.63
CA TYR A 56 -6.12 25.01 9.57
C TYR A 56 -6.41 26.40 8.98
N ARG A 57 -6.10 26.59 7.68
CA ARG A 57 -6.30 27.88 6.99
C ARG A 57 -7.72 28.10 6.48
N TYR A 58 -8.41 27.02 6.11
CA TYR A 58 -9.73 26.99 5.47
C TYR A 58 -10.61 25.87 6.09
N PRO A 59 -11.13 26.07 7.31
CA PRO A 59 -11.91 25.04 8.04
C PRO A 59 -13.16 24.54 7.30
N GLU A 60 -13.74 25.38 6.44
CA GLU A 60 -14.89 25.04 5.60
C GLU A 60 -14.61 23.90 4.60
N ILE A 61 -13.33 23.68 4.25
CA ILE A 61 -12.94 22.56 3.39
C ILE A 61 -13.15 21.23 4.11
N GLN A 62 -12.81 21.16 5.40
CA GLN A 62 -12.99 19.94 6.20
C GLN A 62 -14.46 19.53 6.26
N GLN A 63 -15.36 20.48 6.50
CA GLN A 63 -16.80 20.22 6.54
C GLN A 63 -17.32 19.70 5.20
N LYS A 64 -16.90 20.32 4.07
CA LYS A 64 -17.31 19.86 2.74
C LYS A 64 -16.83 18.44 2.43
N VAL A 65 -15.60 18.09 2.83
CA VAL A 65 -15.05 16.75 2.63
C VAL A 65 -15.78 15.73 3.51
N LEU A 66 -16.09 16.07 4.77
CA LEU A 66 -16.91 15.24 5.66
C LEU A 66 -18.31 15.01 5.10
N ASP A 67 -18.98 16.07 4.65
CA ASP A 67 -20.32 15.98 4.05
C ASP A 67 -20.33 15.11 2.79
N SER A 68 -19.29 15.22 1.95
CA SER A 68 -19.14 14.36 0.78
C SER A 68 -18.93 12.91 1.18
N THR A 69 -18.09 12.65 2.18
CA THR A 69 -17.79 11.30 2.67
C THR A 69 -19.05 10.64 3.25
N ASN A 70 -19.81 11.37 4.06
CA ASN A 70 -21.07 10.89 4.63
C ASN A 70 -22.11 10.59 3.53
N LYS A 71 -22.23 11.46 2.52
CA LYS A 71 -23.10 11.21 1.36
C LYS A 71 -22.69 9.95 0.59
N ASP A 72 -21.39 9.68 0.45
CA ASP A 72 -20.90 8.48 -0.23
C ASP A 72 -21.19 7.21 0.59
N LEU A 73 -21.03 7.26 1.93
CA LEU A 73 -21.39 6.17 2.82
C LEU A 73 -22.88 5.80 2.71
N ASP A 74 -23.76 6.79 2.63
CA ASP A 74 -25.19 6.55 2.48
C ASP A 74 -25.57 6.12 1.04
N ARG A 75 -24.84 6.61 0.02
CA ARG A 75 -25.08 6.30 -1.40
C ARG A 75 -24.74 4.85 -1.75
N TYR A 76 -23.56 4.37 -1.35
CA TYR A 76 -23.06 3.05 -1.77
C TYR A 76 -23.49 1.94 -0.81
N GLN A 77 -23.84 0.76 -1.34
CA GLN A 77 -24.26 -0.40 -0.54
C GLN A 77 -23.19 -0.81 0.50
N VAL A 78 -21.92 -0.81 0.07
CA VAL A 78 -20.79 -1.15 0.94
C VAL A 78 -20.66 -0.17 2.11
N GLY A 79 -20.86 1.13 1.85
CA GLY A 79 -20.83 2.16 2.91
C GLY A 79 -21.93 1.95 3.95
N ARG A 80 -23.13 1.59 3.51
CA ARG A 80 -24.25 1.25 4.42
C ARG A 80 -23.98 0.02 5.27
N TRP A 81 -23.30 -1.00 4.73
CA TRP A 81 -22.92 -2.18 5.51
C TRP A 81 -21.91 -1.86 6.61
N VAL A 82 -20.94 -0.98 6.32
CA VAL A 82 -19.98 -0.49 7.33
C VAL A 82 -20.69 0.25 8.45
N LYS A 83 -21.53 1.21 8.09
CA LYS A 83 -22.32 1.99 9.06
C LYS A 83 -23.16 1.08 9.94
N ALA A 84 -23.89 0.13 9.33
CA ALA A 84 -24.67 -0.85 10.06
C ALA A 84 -23.82 -1.75 10.98
N ALA A 85 -22.59 -2.10 10.59
CA ALA A 85 -21.69 -2.90 11.43
C ALA A 85 -21.20 -2.15 12.67
N TYR A 86 -20.93 -0.84 12.54
CA TYR A 86 -20.57 0.02 13.67
C TYR A 86 -21.77 0.32 14.58
N ASP A 87 -22.96 0.47 14.02
CA ASP A 87 -24.19 0.72 14.78
C ASP A 87 -24.61 -0.48 15.64
N ASP A 88 -24.34 -1.70 15.17
CA ASP A 88 -24.63 -2.98 15.86
C ASP A 88 -23.81 -3.18 17.15
N GLY A 89 -22.77 -2.39 17.38
CA GLY A 89 -21.96 -2.43 18.62
C GLY A 89 -21.05 -3.67 18.77
N HIS A 90 -21.00 -4.56 17.77
CA HIS A 90 -20.16 -5.76 17.81
C HIS A 90 -18.76 -5.49 17.21
N VAL A 91 -17.75 -5.37 18.09
CA VAL A 91 -16.35 -5.05 17.71
C VAL A 91 -15.79 -5.93 16.61
N LEU A 92 -15.94 -7.26 16.72
CA LEU A 92 -15.38 -8.18 15.73
C LEU A 92 -16.07 -8.05 14.36
N LYS A 93 -17.37 -7.75 14.34
CA LYS A 93 -18.13 -7.55 13.11
C LYS A 93 -17.71 -6.26 12.42
N ALA A 94 -17.59 -5.17 13.18
CA ALA A 94 -17.09 -3.88 12.71
C ALA A 94 -15.66 -4.03 12.16
N ALA A 95 -14.75 -4.59 12.96
CA ALA A 95 -13.38 -4.87 12.55
C ALA A 95 -13.30 -5.73 11.28
N GLY A 96 -14.14 -6.76 11.15
CA GLY A 96 -14.18 -7.61 9.95
C GLY A 96 -14.51 -6.81 8.69
N TRP A 97 -15.49 -5.91 8.74
CA TRP A 97 -15.86 -5.05 7.62
C TRP A 97 -14.79 -4.01 7.29
N THR A 98 -14.24 -3.35 8.30
CA THR A 98 -13.15 -2.38 8.17
C THR A 98 -11.93 -3.01 7.51
N PHE A 99 -11.50 -4.16 8.03
CA PHE A 99 -10.42 -4.95 7.47
C PHE A 99 -10.67 -5.29 6.00
N LEU A 100 -11.85 -5.84 5.70
CA LEU A 100 -12.19 -6.29 4.35
C LEU A 100 -12.17 -5.13 3.35
N ILE A 101 -12.74 -3.99 3.72
CA ILE A 101 -12.84 -2.83 2.84
C ILE A 101 -11.49 -2.17 2.66
N ASN A 102 -10.71 -1.98 3.73
CA ASN A 102 -9.38 -1.40 3.60
C ASN A 102 -8.41 -2.31 2.85
N LEU A 103 -8.57 -3.63 2.93
CA LEU A 103 -7.78 -4.57 2.14
C LEU A 103 -8.19 -4.57 0.66
N THR A 104 -9.48 -4.77 0.39
CA THR A 104 -9.98 -5.03 -0.98
C THR A 104 -10.21 -3.75 -1.78
N ILE A 105 -10.83 -2.74 -1.18
CA ILE A 105 -11.14 -1.47 -1.85
C ILE A 105 -9.96 -0.51 -1.63
N GLY A 106 -9.60 -0.26 -0.38
CA GLY A 106 -8.62 0.76 -0.03
C GLY A 106 -7.21 0.50 -0.56
N SER A 107 -6.69 -0.71 -0.33
CA SER A 107 -5.33 -1.09 -0.74
C SER A 107 -5.31 -1.68 -2.14
N PHE A 108 -6.09 -2.74 -2.39
CA PHE A 108 -6.06 -3.42 -3.68
C PHE A 108 -6.76 -2.62 -4.77
N GLY A 109 -8.05 -2.31 -4.61
CA GLY A 109 -8.87 -1.68 -5.66
C GLY A 109 -8.45 -0.25 -6.02
N CYS A 110 -8.04 0.56 -5.03
CA CYS A 110 -7.71 1.96 -5.25
C CYS A 110 -6.22 2.23 -5.50
N ILE A 111 -5.32 1.35 -5.08
CA ILE A 111 -3.86 1.59 -5.20
C ILE A 111 -3.20 0.56 -6.11
N THR A 112 -3.33 -0.74 -5.79
CA THR A 112 -2.63 -1.79 -6.55
C THR A 112 -3.25 -2.07 -7.92
N LEU A 113 -4.57 -2.12 -8.02
CA LEU A 113 -5.24 -2.46 -9.27
C LEU A 113 -5.03 -1.37 -10.35
N PRO A 114 -5.12 -0.06 -10.05
CA PRO A 114 -4.80 0.97 -11.03
C PRO A 114 -3.33 0.94 -11.44
N SER A 115 -2.41 0.65 -10.50
CA SER A 115 -0.99 0.58 -10.83
C SER A 115 -0.63 -0.56 -11.77
N MET A 116 -1.38 -1.68 -11.69
CA MET A 116 -1.28 -2.79 -12.64
C MET A 116 -1.70 -2.43 -14.07
N ILE A 117 -2.40 -1.31 -14.28
CA ILE A 117 -2.80 -0.84 -15.60
C ILE A 117 -1.90 0.32 -16.02
N VAL A 118 -1.72 1.29 -15.14
CA VAL A 118 -0.90 2.48 -15.33
C VAL A 118 0.15 2.52 -14.22
N PRO A 119 1.40 2.08 -14.47
CA PRO A 119 2.46 2.17 -13.48
C PRO A 119 2.58 3.60 -12.93
N THR A 120 2.93 3.73 -11.65
CA THR A 120 3.02 4.98 -10.88
C THR A 120 1.67 5.56 -10.44
N SER A 121 0.54 5.09 -10.98
CA SER A 121 -0.77 5.58 -10.54
C SER A 121 -1.10 5.22 -9.08
N GLY A 122 -0.59 4.09 -8.57
CA GLY A 122 -0.80 3.69 -7.17
C GLY A 122 -0.14 4.65 -6.18
N ILE A 123 1.08 5.13 -6.47
CA ILE A 123 1.75 6.16 -5.66
C ILE A 123 0.91 7.45 -5.62
N LEU A 124 0.36 7.86 -6.76
CA LEU A 124 -0.53 9.04 -6.82
C LEU A 124 -1.80 8.82 -6.01
N MET A 125 -2.44 7.65 -6.12
CA MET A 125 -3.66 7.32 -5.37
C MET A 125 -3.40 7.25 -3.87
N ALA A 126 -2.25 6.71 -3.43
CA ALA A 126 -1.83 6.76 -2.04
C ALA A 126 -1.63 8.21 -1.55
N GLY A 127 -1.07 9.08 -2.40
CA GLY A 127 -0.91 10.50 -2.11
C GLY A 127 -2.24 11.25 -1.98
N VAL A 128 -3.21 10.99 -2.89
CA VAL A 128 -4.58 11.52 -2.78
C VAL A 128 -5.23 11.09 -1.48
N ARG A 129 -5.04 9.83 -1.10
CA ARG A 129 -5.55 9.31 0.17
C ARG A 129 -4.92 10.00 1.37
N ALA A 130 -3.59 10.14 1.39
CA ALA A 130 -2.88 10.85 2.44
C ALA A 130 -3.40 12.28 2.64
N MET A 131 -3.55 13.00 1.53
CA MET A 131 -4.10 14.36 1.53
C MET A 131 -5.52 14.39 2.08
N THR A 132 -6.38 13.49 1.60
CA THR A 132 -7.79 13.39 2.02
C THR A 132 -7.90 13.10 3.51
N TRP A 133 -7.05 12.22 4.04
CA TRP A 133 -6.98 11.92 5.47
C TRP A 133 -6.56 13.12 6.30
N GLY A 134 -5.56 13.87 5.85
CA GLY A 134 -5.18 15.14 6.47
C GLY A 134 -6.31 16.18 6.49
N LEU A 135 -7.13 16.21 5.43
CA LEU A 135 -8.31 17.09 5.37
C LEU A 135 -9.43 16.63 6.33
N ILE A 136 -9.71 15.33 6.41
CA ILE A 136 -10.81 14.78 7.22
C ILE A 136 -10.48 14.81 8.71
N PHE A 137 -9.29 14.35 9.09
CA PHE A 137 -8.89 14.10 10.48
C PHE A 137 -8.05 15.24 11.08
N SER A 138 -8.18 16.45 10.54
CA SER A 138 -7.51 17.61 11.11
C SER A 138 -8.09 17.97 12.48
N PRO A 139 -7.25 18.18 13.51
CA PRO A 139 -7.72 18.46 14.88
C PRO A 139 -8.36 19.84 15.05
N ILE A 140 -8.33 20.70 14.02
CA ILE A 140 -8.65 22.14 14.16
C ILE A 140 -10.12 22.47 13.84
N ALA A 141 -10.92 21.60 13.23
CA ALA A 141 -12.33 21.92 12.95
C ALA A 141 -13.21 21.85 14.21
N GLY A 142 -13.21 22.93 15.00
CA GLY A 142 -14.36 23.51 15.72
C GLY A 142 -15.19 22.64 16.67
N LYS A 143 -14.93 21.34 16.78
CA LYS A 143 -15.58 20.36 17.64
C LYS A 143 -14.52 19.86 18.62
N LYS A 144 -14.89 19.74 19.89
CA LYS A 144 -14.03 19.16 20.96
C LYS A 144 -13.61 17.70 20.69
N ASP A 145 -14.17 17.10 19.64
CA ASP A 145 -14.05 15.69 19.29
C ASP A 145 -13.18 15.43 18.03
N ALA A 146 -12.57 16.48 17.45
CA ALA A 146 -12.00 16.40 16.09
C ALA A 146 -10.76 15.49 15.92
N LEU A 147 -10.12 15.05 17.01
CA LEU A 147 -9.14 13.96 16.97
C LEU A 147 -8.95 13.44 18.40
N THR A 148 -9.63 12.35 18.75
CA THR A 148 -9.28 11.64 19.98
C THR A 148 -7.90 11.01 19.77
N LEU A 149 -7.03 11.04 20.78
CA LEU A 149 -5.72 10.37 20.73
C LEU A 149 -5.81 8.90 20.23
N PRO A 150 -6.85 8.11 20.60
CA PRO A 150 -7.10 6.79 20.02
C PRO A 150 -7.20 6.77 18.49
N HIS A 151 -7.86 7.75 17.88
CA HIS A 151 -8.03 7.77 16.43
C HIS A 151 -6.74 8.04 15.68
N PHE A 152 -5.90 8.91 16.25
CA PHE A 152 -4.58 9.18 15.68
C PHE A 152 -3.75 7.89 15.58
N ILE A 153 -3.84 7.00 16.58
CA ILE A 153 -3.18 5.69 16.55
C ILE A 153 -3.73 4.84 15.41
N THR A 154 -5.06 4.77 15.25
CA THR A 154 -5.72 4.07 14.14
C THR A 154 -5.17 4.54 12.80
N MET A 155 -5.16 5.85 12.58
CA MET A 155 -4.66 6.47 11.37
C MET A 155 -3.18 6.14 11.09
N LEU A 156 -2.32 6.16 12.11
CA LEU A 156 -0.90 5.81 11.96
C LEU A 156 -0.70 4.36 11.51
N ILE A 157 -1.46 3.42 12.06
CA ILE A 157 -1.37 1.99 11.75
C ILE A 157 -1.95 1.73 10.36
N GLU A 158 -3.14 2.25 10.07
CA GLU A 158 -3.83 2.04 8.78
C GLU A 158 -3.10 2.65 7.59
N ALA A 159 -2.35 3.74 7.79
CA ALA A 159 -1.57 4.34 6.71
C ALA A 159 -0.47 3.41 6.17
N GLN A 160 0.11 2.53 7.00
CA GLN A 160 1.23 1.67 6.59
C GLN A 160 0.86 0.72 5.43
N PRO A 161 -0.29 0.02 5.45
CA PRO A 161 -0.84 -0.73 4.32
C PRO A 161 -0.82 0.02 2.98
N TYR A 162 -1.23 1.29 2.97
CA TYR A 162 -1.30 2.08 1.74
C TYR A 162 0.09 2.47 1.24
N ILE A 163 1.00 2.76 2.16
CA ILE A 163 2.40 3.05 1.84
C ILE A 163 3.09 1.79 1.30
N LEU A 164 2.79 0.61 1.85
CA LEU A 164 3.26 -0.66 1.31
C LEU A 164 2.64 -0.97 -0.06
N ALA A 165 1.36 -0.68 -0.29
CA ALA A 165 0.74 -0.83 -1.60
C ALA A 165 1.40 0.11 -2.64
N ALA A 166 1.74 1.35 -2.25
CA ALA A 166 2.50 2.29 -3.08
C ALA A 166 3.95 1.81 -3.33
N LEU A 167 4.57 1.14 -2.37
CA LEU A 167 5.88 0.48 -2.57
C LEU A 167 5.78 -0.64 -3.61
N GLY A 168 4.67 -1.38 -3.62
CA GLY A 168 4.35 -2.33 -4.68
C GLY A 168 4.33 -1.66 -6.06
N ASP A 169 3.61 -0.55 -6.19
CA ASP A 169 3.60 0.23 -7.45
C ASP A 169 4.99 0.75 -7.84
N TRP A 170 5.82 1.16 -6.86
CA TRP A 170 7.21 1.52 -7.15
C TRP A 170 8.00 0.36 -7.77
N PHE A 171 7.84 -0.87 -7.26
CA PHE A 171 8.47 -2.05 -7.88
C PHE A 171 7.97 -2.28 -9.30
N LEU A 172 6.65 -2.21 -9.50
CA LEU A 172 6.03 -2.40 -10.79
C LEU A 172 6.53 -1.37 -11.81
N THR A 173 6.57 -0.09 -11.40
CA THR A 173 7.09 1.03 -12.19
C THR A 173 8.56 0.83 -12.54
N ARG A 174 9.41 0.50 -11.56
CA ARG A 174 10.84 0.29 -11.80
C ARG A 174 11.07 -0.86 -12.78
N ARG A 175 10.33 -1.96 -12.62
CA ARG A 175 10.41 -3.10 -13.53
C ARG A 175 9.91 -2.74 -14.91
N PHE A 176 8.81 -2.00 -15.01
CA PHE A 176 8.28 -1.48 -16.27
C PHE A 176 9.30 -0.61 -17.01
N ILE A 177 9.91 0.36 -16.34
CA ILE A 177 10.93 1.24 -16.93
C ILE A 177 12.18 0.44 -17.36
N SER A 178 12.61 -0.54 -16.56
CA SER A 178 13.81 -1.34 -16.87
C SER A 178 13.70 -2.14 -18.17
N GLN A 179 12.47 -2.38 -18.67
CA GLN A 179 12.22 -3.04 -19.96
C GLN A 179 12.69 -2.21 -21.14
N PHE A 180 12.70 -0.88 -21.00
CA PHE A 180 13.01 0.05 -22.08
C PHE A 180 14.51 0.36 -22.20
N GLY A 181 15.38 -0.38 -21.49
CA GLY A 181 16.85 -0.19 -21.53
C GLY A 181 17.34 1.12 -20.90
N TRP A 182 16.47 1.84 -20.19
CA TRP A 182 16.74 3.14 -19.55
C TRP A 182 17.40 3.01 -18.17
N THR A 183 18.17 1.95 -17.92
CA THR A 183 18.97 1.80 -16.69
C THR A 183 20.46 1.87 -17.01
N ARG A 184 21.00 3.08 -16.75
CA ARG A 184 22.39 3.46 -16.43
C ARG A 184 23.50 2.53 -16.94
N VAL A 185 24.23 3.02 -17.96
CA VAL A 185 25.63 2.67 -18.16
C VAL A 185 26.40 3.24 -16.96
N GLU A 186 26.55 2.45 -15.90
CA GLU A 186 27.54 2.75 -14.86
C GLU A 186 28.91 2.38 -15.41
N GLY A 187 29.53 3.38 -16.04
CA GLY A 187 30.97 3.40 -16.26
C GLY A 187 31.68 3.57 -14.93
N GLU A 188 31.94 2.47 -14.25
CA GLU A 188 33.03 2.38 -13.29
C GLU A 188 34.13 1.50 -13.91
N GLY A 189 35.29 2.13 -14.09
CA GLY A 189 36.42 1.58 -14.80
C GLY A 189 36.95 0.32 -14.15
N GLN A 190 36.74 -0.81 -14.83
CA GLN A 190 37.84 -1.75 -14.94
C GLN A 190 38.81 -1.17 -15.97
N ILE A 191 39.89 -0.56 -15.47
CA ILE A 191 41.16 -0.50 -16.19
C ILE A 191 41.48 -1.96 -16.52
N ARG A 192 41.05 -2.40 -17.71
CA ARG A 192 41.56 -3.62 -18.31
C ARG A 192 43.04 -3.36 -18.53
N SER A 193 43.82 -4.22 -17.89
CA SER A 193 45.25 -4.39 -18.11
C SER A 193 45.56 -4.23 -19.59
N ILE A 194 46.58 -3.41 -19.84
CA ILE A 194 47.30 -3.39 -21.10
C ILE A 194 47.97 -4.76 -21.19
N ASP A 195 47.29 -5.71 -21.83
CA ASP A 195 47.89 -6.96 -22.29
C ASP A 195 47.35 -7.27 -23.69
N ASN A 196 48.20 -6.91 -24.64
CA ASN A 196 48.52 -7.61 -25.89
C ASN A 196 47.41 -8.10 -26.84
N GLU A 197 47.59 -7.59 -28.06
CA GLU A 197 47.56 -8.31 -29.33
C GLU A 197 46.20 -8.68 -29.95
N GLU A 198 45.97 -7.98 -31.07
CA GLU A 198 45.73 -8.65 -32.35
C GLU A 198 44.39 -9.39 -32.50
N ASN A 199 43.34 -8.62 -32.80
CA ASN A 199 42.38 -9.01 -33.84
C ASN A 199 41.56 -7.80 -34.31
N LYS A 200 42.14 -7.03 -35.24
CA LYS A 200 41.36 -6.26 -36.20
C LYS A 200 40.86 -7.26 -37.25
N ASP A 201 39.68 -7.82 -37.04
CA ASP A 201 38.73 -8.11 -38.12
C ASP A 201 37.53 -8.90 -37.59
N LYS A 202 36.43 -8.17 -37.40
CA LYS A 202 35.04 -8.55 -37.62
C LYS A 202 34.16 -7.47 -36.98
N LYS A 203 34.05 -6.32 -37.66
CA LYS A 203 32.91 -5.41 -37.49
C LYS A 203 31.66 -6.11 -38.01
N GLY A 204 31.20 -7.11 -37.27
CA GLY A 204 29.86 -7.67 -37.42
C GLY A 204 28.85 -6.56 -37.11
N LYS A 205 28.04 -6.24 -38.10
CA LYS A 205 26.94 -5.27 -38.06
C LYS A 205 26.23 -5.32 -36.71
N ARG A 206 26.42 -4.28 -35.88
CA ARG A 206 25.49 -3.99 -34.76
C ARG A 206 24.15 -3.65 -35.41
N THR A 207 23.24 -4.60 -35.42
CA THR A 207 21.84 -4.42 -35.82
C THR A 207 21.19 -3.42 -34.87
N ILE A 208 21.13 -2.16 -35.28
CA ILE A 208 20.49 -1.00 -34.61
C ILE A 208 18.96 -1.03 -34.75
N TRP A 209 18.36 -2.22 -34.90
CA TRP A 209 16.90 -2.40 -35.03
C TRP A 209 16.39 -3.51 -34.11
N SER A 210 16.77 -3.46 -32.84
CA SER A 210 16.10 -4.21 -31.77
C SER A 210 14.83 -3.44 -31.39
N TRP A 211 13.72 -3.74 -32.05
CA TRP A 211 12.38 -3.46 -31.54
C TRP A 211 12.32 -3.95 -30.09
N ILE A 212 12.27 -3.04 -29.12
CA ILE A 212 12.41 -3.32 -27.69
C ILE A 212 11.45 -4.46 -27.32
N PRO A 213 11.93 -5.69 -27.02
CA PRO A 213 11.03 -6.72 -26.57
C PRO A 213 10.60 -6.35 -25.16
N ILE A 214 9.35 -5.90 -25.03
CA ILE A 214 8.66 -5.74 -23.74
C ILE A 214 8.86 -7.07 -22.99
N SER A 215 9.68 -7.04 -21.95
CA SER A 215 9.99 -8.19 -21.13
C SER A 215 8.82 -8.46 -20.19
N TRP A 216 7.84 -9.22 -20.67
CA TRP A 216 6.72 -9.70 -19.88
C TRP A 216 7.17 -10.47 -18.61
N SER A 217 8.36 -11.08 -18.65
CA SER A 217 8.96 -11.74 -17.49
C SER A 217 9.36 -10.76 -16.38
N GLY A 218 9.88 -9.58 -16.73
CA GLY A 218 10.20 -8.52 -15.78
C GLY A 218 8.96 -7.93 -15.11
N TYR A 219 7.88 -7.74 -15.88
CA TYR A 219 6.58 -7.29 -15.36
C TYR A 219 5.97 -8.33 -14.40
N GLY A 220 5.97 -9.61 -14.79
CA GLY A 220 5.49 -10.70 -13.94
C GLY A 220 6.26 -10.84 -12.63
N GLN A 221 7.57 -10.60 -12.63
CA GLN A 221 8.35 -10.57 -11.39
C GLN A 221 7.97 -9.38 -10.50
N GLY A 222 7.73 -8.20 -11.08
CA GLY A 222 7.21 -7.04 -10.33
C GLY A 222 5.88 -7.34 -9.66
N LEU A 223 4.97 -8.05 -10.35
CA LEU A 223 3.70 -8.46 -9.77
C LEU A 223 3.87 -9.44 -8.59
N LYS A 224 4.82 -10.37 -8.67
CA LYS A 224 5.14 -11.27 -7.54
C LYS A 224 5.66 -10.50 -6.33
N ASP A 225 6.52 -9.50 -6.57
CA ASP A 225 7.05 -8.65 -5.52
C ASP A 225 5.90 -7.84 -4.86
N VAL A 226 4.97 -7.30 -5.65
CA VAL A 226 3.74 -6.63 -5.17
C VAL A 226 2.89 -7.57 -4.31
N LEU A 227 2.58 -8.77 -4.81
CA LEU A 227 1.75 -9.74 -4.09
C LEU A 227 2.41 -10.21 -2.78
N SER A 228 3.74 -10.25 -2.71
CA SER A 228 4.46 -10.61 -1.49
C SER A 228 4.30 -9.55 -0.39
N LEU A 229 4.04 -8.28 -0.73
CA LEU A 229 3.72 -7.24 0.25
C LEU A 229 2.33 -7.42 0.88
N TYR A 230 1.44 -8.18 0.26
CA TYR A 230 0.10 -8.40 0.79
C TYR A 230 0.08 -9.23 2.08
N GLY A 231 1.12 -10.01 2.37
CA GLY A 231 1.29 -10.66 3.68
C GLY A 231 1.35 -9.63 4.82
N PRO A 232 2.37 -8.74 4.84
CA PRO A 232 2.45 -7.64 5.80
C PRO A 232 1.26 -6.68 5.79
N ILE A 233 0.76 -6.27 4.61
CA ILE A 233 -0.43 -5.40 4.48
C ILE A 233 -1.62 -6.01 5.22
N THR A 234 -1.90 -7.28 4.98
CA THR A 234 -3.02 -7.99 5.62
C THR A 234 -2.86 -8.03 7.14
N GLY A 235 -1.65 -8.35 7.64
CA GLY A 235 -1.39 -8.39 9.07
C GLY A 235 -1.60 -7.03 9.75
N ILE A 236 -1.10 -5.95 9.14
CA ILE A 236 -1.24 -4.61 9.69
C ILE A 236 -2.70 -4.14 9.66
N LEU A 237 -3.42 -4.38 8.55
CA LEU A 237 -4.84 -4.03 8.45
C LEU A 237 -5.70 -4.79 9.45
N ALA A 238 -5.41 -6.06 9.71
CA ALA A 238 -6.15 -6.84 10.70
C ALA A 238 -5.99 -6.24 12.11
N ILE A 239 -4.77 -5.84 12.49
CA ILE A 239 -4.50 -5.18 13.77
C ILE A 239 -5.22 -3.83 13.83
N ALA A 240 -5.11 -3.02 12.78
CA ALA A 240 -5.71 -1.71 12.71
C ALA A 240 -7.24 -1.78 12.83
N ALA A 241 -7.87 -2.72 12.11
CA ALA A 241 -9.30 -2.88 12.10
C ALA A 241 -9.86 -3.37 13.45
N ILE A 242 -9.14 -4.23 14.17
CA ILE A 242 -9.52 -4.63 15.54
C ILE A 242 -9.48 -3.42 16.46
N TRP A 243 -8.43 -2.61 16.36
CA TRP A 243 -8.28 -1.40 17.15
C TRP A 243 -9.35 -0.36 16.80
N GLU A 244 -9.62 -0.09 15.53
CA GLU A 244 -10.66 0.82 15.07
C GLU A 244 -12.06 0.36 15.52
N GLY A 245 -12.37 -0.94 15.36
CA GLY A 245 -13.63 -1.50 15.82
C GLY A 245 -13.84 -1.31 17.33
N TYR A 246 -12.78 -1.52 18.12
CA TYR A 246 -12.82 -1.25 19.56
C TYR A 246 -13.04 0.24 19.83
N GLU A 247 -12.27 1.09 19.14
CA GLU A 247 -12.27 2.53 19.30
C GLU A 247 -13.64 3.14 19.01
N VAL A 248 -14.19 2.89 17.83
CA VAL A 248 -15.44 3.48 17.36
C VAL A 248 -16.61 3.07 18.27
N ILE A 249 -16.63 1.83 18.75
CA ILE A 249 -17.73 1.33 19.59
C ILE A 249 -17.65 1.87 21.02
N HIS A 250 -16.45 1.96 21.62
CA HIS A 250 -16.29 2.32 23.03
C HIS A 250 -16.04 3.81 23.26
N PHE A 251 -15.42 4.50 22.31
CA PHE A 251 -15.11 5.93 22.39
C PHE A 251 -16.07 6.77 21.51
N LYS A 252 -17.26 6.24 21.21
CA LYS A 252 -18.34 6.72 20.32
C LYS A 252 -18.76 8.21 20.47
N LYS A 253 -18.27 8.93 21.47
CA LYS A 253 -18.46 10.39 21.61
C LYS A 253 -17.47 11.11 20.69
N GLY A 254 -17.77 11.21 19.40
CA GLY A 254 -17.04 12.11 18.51
C GLY A 254 -17.00 11.77 17.03
N PHE A 255 -17.27 10.51 16.67
CA PHE A 255 -17.30 10.09 15.28
C PHE A 255 -18.72 10.19 14.75
N TRP A 256 -19.10 11.37 14.22
CA TRP A 256 -20.01 11.67 13.07
C TRP A 256 -20.22 13.20 12.98
#